data_AF-A0A4Q4D7C2-F1
#
_entry.id   AF-A0A4Q4D7C2-F1
#
_cell.length_a   1.000
_cell.length_b   1.000
_cell.length_c   1.000
_cell.angle_alpha   90.00
_cell.angle_beta   90.00
_cell.angle_gamma   90.00
#
_symmetry.space_group_name_H-M   'P 1'
#
loop_
_entity.id
_entity.type
_entity.pdbx_description
1 polymer ?
#
loop_
_entity_poly.entity_id
_entity_poly.type
_entity_poly.pdbx_seq_one_letter_code
_entity_poly.pdbx_strand_id
1 'polypeptide(L)' 'MHARPFNHTPAYPPPDLESCDQEPIHVPGAIQPHGLLVALDDEQRIVTASRNIERLVGHRTADV' A
#
# COMPACT_ATOMS: atom_id res chain seq x y z
N MET A 1 17.86 19.80 -14.39
CA MET A 1 17.73 19.04 -13.13
C MET A 1 16.43 18.24 -13.20
N HIS A 2 16.43 17.08 -13.87
CA HIS A 2 15.25 16.20 -13.91
C HIS A 2 15.39 15.18 -12.77
N ALA A 3 14.45 15.21 -11.83
CA ALA A 3 14.37 14.27 -10.73
C ALA A 3 14.28 12.84 -11.28
N ARG A 4 15.03 11.92 -10.68
CA ARG A 4 15.04 10.50 -11.04
C ARG A 4 13.61 9.96 -10.89
N PRO A 5 13.00 9.31 -11.90
CA PRO A 5 11.73 8.65 -11.68
C PRO A 5 11.97 7.59 -10.61
N PHE A 6 11.12 7.59 -9.58
CA PHE A 6 11.06 6.50 -8.62
C PHE A 6 11.11 5.18 -9.40
N ASN A 7 11.95 4.25 -8.96
CA ASN A 7 12.20 2.99 -9.65
C ASN A 7 11.02 2.02 -9.41
N HIS A 8 9.82 2.37 -9.90
CA HIS A 8 8.57 1.66 -9.67
C HIS A 8 8.11 0.84 -10.88
N THR A 9 8.97 0.63 -11.89
CA THR A 9 8.71 -0.38 -12.92
C THR A 9 9.18 -1.73 -12.38
N PRO A 10 8.28 -2.59 -11.88
CA PRO A 10 8.67 -3.94 -11.52
C PRO A 10 9.06 -4.70 -12.78
N ALA A 11 9.88 -5.76 -12.63
CA ALA A 11 10.30 -6.63 -13.73
C ALA A 11 9.18 -7.57 -14.22
N TYR A 12 7.93 -7.08 -14.30
CA TYR A 12 6.84 -7.81 -14.93
C TYR A 12 6.88 -7.61 -16.45
N PRO A 13 6.42 -8.61 -17.24
CA PRO A 13 6.16 -8.38 -18.65
C PRO A 13 5.25 -7.14 -18.81
N PRO A 14 5.39 -6.40 -19.93
CA PRO A 14 4.52 -5.27 -20.21
C PRO A 14 3.05 -5.70 -20.08
N PRO A 15 2.20 -4.93 -19.38
CA PRO A 15 0.80 -5.29 -19.27
C PRO A 15 0.15 -5.29 -20.66
N ASP A 16 -0.69 -6.29 -20.90
CA ASP A 16 -1.58 -6.44 -22.04
C ASP A 16 -3.04 -6.45 -21.55
N LEU A 17 -4.01 -6.52 -22.46
CA LEU A 17 -5.43 -6.44 -22.07
C LEU A 17 -5.89 -7.64 -21.23
N GLU A 18 -5.33 -8.83 -21.46
CA GLU A 18 -5.64 -10.03 -20.70
C GLU A 18 -5.06 -9.96 -19.28
N SER A 19 -3.85 -9.43 -19.09
CA SER A 19 -3.31 -9.21 -17.74
C SER A 19 -3.97 -8.05 -17.01
N CYS A 20 -4.38 -6.99 -17.73
CA CYS A 20 -5.15 -5.89 -17.15
C CYS A 20 -6.53 -6.34 -16.65
N ASP A 21 -7.21 -7.26 -17.36
CA ASP A 21 -8.55 -7.70 -16.98
C ASP A 21 -8.54 -8.66 -15.76
N GLN A 22 -7.42 -9.36 -15.53
CA GLN A 22 -7.21 -10.24 -14.38
C GLN A 22 -6.56 -9.54 -13.18
N GLU A 23 -6.15 -8.27 -13.28
CA GLU A 23 -5.45 -7.60 -12.18
C GLU A 23 -6.37 -7.43 -10.96
N PRO A 24 -5.97 -7.88 -9.75
CA PRO A 24 -6.75 -7.75 -8.54
C PRO A 24 -6.65 -6.33 -7.95
N ILE A 25 -7.08 -5.32 -8.72
CA ILE A 25 -6.99 -3.89 -8.38
C ILE A 25 -7.72 -3.49 -7.09
N HIS A 26 -8.65 -4.33 -6.62
CA HIS A 26 -9.42 -4.11 -5.39
C HIS A 26 -8.65 -4.51 -4.11
N VAL A 27 -7.54 -5.26 -4.25
CA VAL A 27 -6.67 -5.69 -3.14
C VAL A 27 -5.18 -5.47 -3.46
N PRO A 28 -4.76 -4.22 -3.74
CA PRO A 28 -3.41 -3.92 -4.22
C PRO A 28 -2.30 -4.16 -3.17
N GLY A 29 -2.64 -4.37 -1.90
CA GLY A 29 -1.67 -4.58 -0.81
C GLY A 29 -0.89 -3.33 -0.39
N ALA A 30 -1.19 -2.17 -0.98
CA ALA A 30 -0.58 -0.89 -0.65
C ALA A 30 -1.59 0.26 -0.78
N ILE A 31 -1.30 1.38 -0.09
CA ILE A 31 -2.08 2.62 -0.18
C ILE A 31 -1.22 3.75 -0.74
N GLN A 32 -1.87 4.79 -1.26
CA GLN A 32 -1.18 6.06 -1.54
C GLN A 32 -0.69 6.71 -0.24
N PRO A 33 0.50 7.33 -0.21
CA PRO A 33 1.19 7.70 1.03
C PRO A 33 0.66 8.95 1.73
N HIS A 34 -0.38 9.59 1.18
CA HIS A 34 -0.91 10.86 1.69
C HIS A 34 -1.75 10.72 2.96
N GLY A 35 -2.28 9.52 3.23
CA GLY A 35 -3.04 9.20 4.43
C GLY A 35 -2.55 7.91 5.08
N LEU A 36 -3.32 7.39 6.04
CA LEU A 36 -3.08 6.12 6.71
C LEU A 36 -4.28 5.18 6.54
N LEU A 37 -4.05 3.88 6.64
CA LEU A 37 -5.10 2.86 6.67
C LEU A 37 -4.91 1.97 7.89
N VAL A 38 -5.99 1.75 8.64
CA VAL A 38 -6.07 0.82 9.77
C VAL A 38 -7.34 0.00 9.59
N ALA A 39 -7.24 -1.32 9.75
CA ALA A 39 -8.39 -2.23 9.77
C ALA A 39 -8.55 -2.79 11.18
N LEU A 40 -9.80 -2.87 11.63
CA LEU A 40 -10.19 -3.39 12.94
C LEU A 40 -11.01 -4.67 12.76
N ASP A 41 -10.91 -5.60 13.70
CA ASP A 41 -11.87 -6.69 13.84
C ASP A 41 -13.13 -6.27 14.60
N ASP A 42 -14.05 -7.21 14.82
CA ASP A 42 -15.33 -6.99 15.49
C ASP A 42 -15.16 -6.58 16.97
N GLU A 43 -14.02 -6.90 17.59
CA GLU A 43 -13.65 -6.46 18.95
C GLU A 43 -12.85 -5.15 18.97
N GLN A 44 -12.77 -4.44 17.84
CA GLN A 44 -12.04 -3.17 17.66
C GLN A 44 -10.51 -3.29 17.84
N ARG A 45 -9.94 -4.49 17.65
CA ARG A 45 -8.49 -4.69 17.68
C ARG A 45 -7.91 -4.43 16.29
N ILE A 46 -6.74 -3.81 16.25
CA ILE A 46 -6.03 -3.56 14.99
C ILE A 46 -5.52 -4.88 14.42
N VAL A 47 -5.98 -5.22 13.22
CA VAL A 47 -5.54 -6.42 12.49
C VAL A 47 -4.62 -6.10 11.32
N THR A 48 -4.58 -4.83 10.90
CA THR A 48 -3.68 -4.34 9.84
C THR A 48 -3.50 -2.84 10.01
N ALA A 49 -2.27 -2.36 9.81
CA ALA A 49 -1.96 -0.94 9.68
C ALA A 49 -0.98 -0.70 8.53
N SER A 50 -1.13 0.43 7.84
CA SER A 50 -0.23 0.83 6.76
C SER A 50 1.18 1.13 7.29
N ARG A 51 2.20 0.83 6.48
CA ARG A 51 3.62 0.99 6.86
C ARG A 51 4.00 2.42 7.28
N ASN A 52 3.28 3.42 6.77
CA ASN A 52 3.54 4.83 7.06
C ASN A 52 2.89 5.34 8.37
N ILE A 53 2.33 4.46 9.20
CA ILE A 53 1.68 4.83 10.46
C ILE A 53 2.64 5.58 11.41
N GLU A 54 3.89 5.11 11.55
CA GLU A 54 4.90 5.77 12.40
C GLU A 54 5.15 7.22 11.97
N ARG A 55 5.22 7.46 10.66
CA ARG A 55 5.46 8.80 10.11
C ARG A 55 4.31 9.77 10.37
N LEU A 56 3.06 9.27 10.41
CA LEU A 56 1.87 10.12 10.48
C LEU A 56 1.34 10.30 11.91
N VAL A 57 1.47 9.28 12.76
CA VAL A 57 0.91 9.30 14.14
C VAL A 57 1.93 9.02 15.24
N GLY A 58 3.20 8.71 14.92
CA GLY A 58 4.27 8.52 15.91
C GLY A 58 4.28 7.16 16.62
N HIS A 59 3.48 6.19 16.17
CA HIS A 59 3.44 4.82 16.68
C HIS A 59 3.86 3.83 15.59
N ARG A 60 4.66 2.81 15.93
CA ARG A 60 5.03 1.76 14.96
C ARG A 60 3.88 0.79 14.80
N THR A 61 3.81 0.11 13.66
CA THR A 61 2.82 -0.96 13.40
C THR A 61 2.80 -2.05 14.48
N ALA A 62 3.92 -2.31 15.17
CA ALA A 62 3.99 -3.30 16.24
C ALA A 62 3.46 -2.79 17.60
N ASP A 63 3.25 -1.48 17.73
CA ASP A 63 2.83 -0.82 18.96
C ASP A 63 1.31 -0.49 18.95
N VAL A 64 0.60 -0.85 17.88
CA VAL A 64 -0.83 -0.60 17.65
C VAL A 64 -1.60 -1.91 17.53
#